data_AF-A0A914E9C4-F1
#
_entry.id   AF-A0A914E9C4-F1
#
_cell.length_a   1.000
_cell.length_b   1.000
_cell.length_c   1.000
_cell.angle_alpha   90.00
_cell.angle_beta   90.00
_cell.angle_gamma   90.00
#
_symmetry.space_group_name_H-M   'P 1'
#
loop_
_entity.id
_entity.type
_entity.pdbx_description
1 polymer ?
#
loop_
_entity_poly.entity_id
_entity_poly.type
_entity_poly.pdbx_seq_one_letter_code
_entity_poly.pdbx_strand_id
1 'polypeptide(L)'
;MSCSTSLIAKSKDQENARQAAVKIRAVYGKHAITDQDVHKGFKQFNEGNFDVEDRCHFNPGREETFGNEEIQQLLDENLWETQADLAEALDITQQDISYRERYYLYT
;
A
#
# COMPACT_ATOMS: atom_id res chain seq x y z
N MET A 1 -27.55 27.56 8.02
CA MET A 1 -27.98 26.64 6.95
C MET A 1 -26.85 25.71 6.42
N SER A 2 -25.77 25.47 7.19
CA SER A 2 -24.58 24.74 6.68
C SER A 2 -24.56 23.22 6.98
N CYS A 3 -25.37 22.74 7.94
CA CYS A 3 -25.28 21.36 8.44
C CYS A 3 -25.93 20.32 7.50
N SER A 4 -27.01 20.67 6.81
CA SER A 4 -27.77 19.73 5.97
C SER A 4 -27.05 19.40 4.65
N THR A 5 -26.33 20.36 4.06
CA THR A 5 -25.63 20.19 2.78
C THR A 5 -24.42 19.26 2.91
N SER A 6 -23.70 19.31 4.03
CA SER A 6 -22.53 18.45 4.27
C SER A 6 -22.91 16.99 4.53
N LEU A 7 -24.09 16.74 5.11
CA LEU A 7 -24.63 15.38 5.29
C LEU A 7 -25.05 14.73 3.97
N ILE A 8 -25.64 15.51 3.05
CA ILE A 8 -26.07 15.03 1.73
C ILE A 8 -24.87 14.75 0.81
N ALA A 9 -23.82 15.59 0.86
CA ALA A 9 -22.60 15.34 0.10
C ALA A 9 -21.90 14.05 0.56
N LYS A 10 -21.77 13.85 1.88
CA LYS A 10 -21.17 12.63 2.45
C LYS A 10 -21.91 11.35 2.06
N SER A 11 -23.25 11.37 2.03
CA SER A 11 -24.03 10.19 1.63
C SER A 11 -23.89 9.89 0.14
N LYS A 12 -23.77 10.92 -0.70
CA LYS A 12 -23.57 10.77 -2.14
C LYS A 12 -22.20 10.18 -2.47
N ASP A 13 -21.16 10.63 -1.77
CA ASP A 13 -19.80 10.12 -1.95
C ASP A 13 -19.67 8.65 -1.55
N GLN A 14 -20.35 8.25 -0.47
CA GLN A 14 -20.35 6.87 0.00
C GLN A 14 -21.05 5.92 -1.00
N GLU A 15 -22.14 6.36 -1.61
CA GLU A 15 -22.82 5.61 -2.67
C GLU A 15 -21.95 5.48 -3.92
N ASN A 16 -21.33 6.58 -4.35
CA ASN A 16 -20.41 6.58 -5.49
C ASN A 16 -19.21 5.64 -5.26
N ALA A 17 -18.66 5.65 -4.04
CA ALA A 17 -17.57 4.76 -3.63
C ALA A 17 -17.98 3.28 -3.73
N ARG A 18 -19.18 2.90 -3.25
CA ARG A 18 -19.66 1.51 -3.41
C ARG A 18 -19.79 1.12 -4.89
N GLN A 19 -20.35 2.00 -5.72
CA GLN A 19 -20.52 1.71 -7.14
C GLN A 19 -19.18 1.59 -7.87
N ALA A 20 -18.19 2.40 -7.51
CA ALA A 20 -16.84 2.28 -8.04
C ALA A 20 -16.21 0.93 -7.68
N ALA A 21 -16.31 0.50 -6.42
CA ALA A 21 -15.81 -0.80 -5.98
C ALA A 21 -16.43 -1.97 -6.78
N VAL A 22 -17.74 -1.92 -7.02
CA VAL A 22 -18.45 -2.93 -7.83
C VAL A 22 -17.92 -2.96 -9.26
N LYS A 23 -17.75 -1.80 -9.91
CA LYS A 23 -17.26 -1.71 -11.29
C LYS A 23 -15.82 -2.21 -11.41
N ILE A 24 -14.94 -1.84 -10.48
CA ILE A 24 -13.54 -2.27 -10.47
C ILE A 24 -13.47 -3.79 -10.31
N ARG A 25 -14.21 -4.36 -9.34
CA ARG A 25 -14.25 -5.81 -9.12
C ARG A 25 -14.84 -6.58 -10.30
N ALA A 26 -15.79 -5.99 -11.04
CA ALA A 26 -16.36 -6.62 -12.22
C ALA A 26 -15.34 -6.74 -13.38
N VAL A 27 -14.40 -5.80 -13.50
CA VAL A 27 -13.38 -5.80 -14.56
C VAL A 27 -12.14 -6.59 -14.16
N TYR A 28 -11.63 -6.36 -12.95
CA TYR A 28 -10.34 -6.87 -12.50
C TYR A 28 -10.44 -8.08 -11.55
N GLY A 29 -11.66 -8.51 -11.24
CA GLY A 29 -11.93 -9.64 -10.36
C GLY A 29 -12.31 -9.24 -8.94
N LYS A 30 -12.96 -10.17 -8.22
CA LYS A 30 -13.56 -9.95 -6.90
C LYS A 30 -12.61 -9.35 -5.86
N HIS A 31 -11.32 -9.64 -5.96
CA HIS A 31 -10.28 -9.26 -5.00
C HIS A 31 -9.44 -8.07 -5.45
N ALA A 32 -9.79 -7.41 -6.56
CA ALA A 32 -9.00 -6.31 -7.12
C ALA A 32 -8.91 -5.08 -6.22
N ILE A 33 -9.93 -4.82 -5.40
CA ILE A 33 -9.94 -3.67 -4.50
C ILE A 33 -10.82 -3.91 -3.27
N THR A 34 -10.43 -3.38 -2.12
CA THR A 34 -11.26 -3.41 -0.91
C THR A 34 -12.17 -2.17 -0.83
N ASP A 35 -13.24 -2.25 -0.02
CA ASP A 35 -14.10 -1.08 0.20
C ASP A 35 -13.34 0.06 0.90
N GLN A 36 -12.31 -0.29 1.68
CA GLN A 36 -11.44 0.66 2.39
C GLN A 36 -10.56 1.45 1.42
N ASP A 37 -9.97 0.79 0.41
CA ASP A 37 -9.12 1.46 -0.59
C ASP A 37 -9.92 2.48 -1.41
N VAL A 38 -11.15 2.11 -1.79
CA VAL A 38 -12.03 3.03 -2.52
C VAL A 38 -12.42 4.23 -1.65
N HIS A 39 -12.73 4.01 -0.37
CA HIS A 39 -13.05 5.11 0.53
C HIS A 39 -11.83 6.04 0.77
N LYS A 40 -10.63 5.48 0.91
CA LYS A 40 -9.37 6.24 1.04
C LYS A 40 -9.14 7.11 -0.20
N GLY A 41 -9.31 6.55 -1.40
CA GLY A 41 -9.20 7.30 -2.66
C GLY A 41 -10.21 8.44 -2.78
N PHE A 42 -11.49 8.18 -2.50
CA PHE A 42 -12.53 9.22 -2.52
C PHE A 42 -12.25 10.36 -1.52
N LYS A 43 -11.74 10.02 -0.33
CA LYS A 43 -11.32 11.03 0.65
C LYS A 43 -10.19 11.91 0.11
N GLN A 44 -9.14 11.30 -0.47
CA GLN A 44 -8.03 12.03 -1.08
C GLN A 44 -8.50 12.94 -2.21
N PHE A 45 -9.36 12.44 -3.10
CA PHE A 45 -9.93 13.24 -4.18
C PHE A 45 -10.74 14.45 -3.67
N ASN A 46 -11.54 14.28 -2.61
CA ASN A 46 -12.29 15.37 -2.00
C ASN A 46 -11.38 16.40 -1.31
N GLU A 47 -10.20 16.01 -0.88
CA GLU A 47 -9.16 16.89 -0.34
C GLU A 47 -8.33 17.56 -1.45
N GLY A 48 -8.64 17.29 -2.73
CA GLY A 48 -7.93 17.82 -3.90
C GLY A 48 -6.59 17.12 -4.17
N ASN A 49 -6.34 15.98 -3.54
CA ASN A 49 -5.17 15.15 -3.78
C ASN A 49 -5.49 14.10 -4.86
N PHE A 50 -4.92 14.29 -6.06
CA PHE A 50 -5.09 13.40 -7.21
C PHE A 50 -3.85 12.54 -7.47
N ASP A 51 -2.93 12.49 -6.52
CA ASP A 51 -1.75 11.66 -6.57
C ASP A 51 -2.14 10.18 -6.61
N VAL A 52 -1.81 9.53 -7.71
CA VAL A 52 -2.09 8.10 -7.95
C VAL A 52 -0.89 7.22 -7.62
N GLU A 53 0.26 7.81 -7.30
CA GLU A 53 1.39 7.05 -6.82
C GLU A 53 0.99 6.42 -5.49
N ASP A 54 1.08 5.08 -5.42
CA ASP A 54 1.14 4.43 -4.14
C ASP A 54 2.41 4.95 -3.50
N ARG A 55 2.26 5.89 -2.56
CA ARG A 55 3.33 6.26 -1.65
C ARG A 55 3.57 5.00 -0.83
N CYS A 56 4.34 4.09 -1.42
CA CYS A 56 4.87 2.94 -0.76
C CYS A 56 5.38 3.44 0.58
N HIS A 57 5.21 2.64 1.62
CA HIS A 57 5.67 2.92 2.98
C HIS A 57 7.21 3.10 3.09
N PHE A 58 7.89 3.50 2.01
CA PHE A 58 9.17 4.17 2.03
C PHE A 58 9.03 5.42 2.89
N ASN A 59 9.39 5.24 4.16
CA ASN A 59 9.39 6.29 5.14
C ASN A 59 10.52 7.25 4.75
N PRO A 60 10.26 8.46 4.21
CA PRO A 60 11.30 9.28 3.57
C PRO A 60 12.38 9.83 4.52
N GLY A 61 12.34 9.43 5.80
CA GLY A 61 13.34 9.73 6.82
C GLY A 61 14.01 8.51 7.43
N ARG A 62 13.72 7.29 6.94
CA ARG A 62 14.48 6.10 7.32
C ARG A 62 15.55 5.90 6.26
N GLU A 63 16.76 6.39 6.57
CA GLU A 63 17.95 6.06 5.79
C GLU A 63 17.98 4.54 5.64
N GLU A 64 17.99 4.04 4.40
CA GLU A 64 18.15 2.62 4.15
C GLU A 64 19.54 2.25 4.66
N THR A 65 19.60 1.68 5.85
CA THR A 65 20.87 1.21 6.45
C THR A 65 21.53 0.14 5.62
N PHE A 66 20.74 -0.56 4.78
CA PHE A 66 21.19 -1.59 3.85
C PHE A 66 20.62 -1.35 2.44
N GLY A 67 21.50 -1.43 1.47
CA GLY A 67 21.17 -1.30 0.06
C GLY A 67 20.32 -2.47 -0.43
N ASN A 68 19.47 -2.19 -1.42
CA ASN A 68 18.68 -3.22 -2.10
C ASN A 68 19.53 -4.35 -2.70
N GLU A 69 20.71 -4.01 -3.20
CA GLU A 69 21.69 -4.95 -3.78
C GLU A 69 22.31 -5.87 -2.73
N GLU A 70 22.57 -5.37 -1.52
CA GLU A 70 23.09 -6.18 -0.42
C GLU A 70 22.06 -7.22 0.01
N ILE A 71 20.79 -6.83 0.17
CA ILE A 71 19.71 -7.77 0.50
C ILE A 71 19.51 -8.81 -0.61
N GLN A 72 19.67 -8.44 -1.88
CA GLN A 72 19.59 -9.39 -3.00
C GLN A 72 20.71 -10.42 -2.99
N GLN A 73 21.97 -9.99 -2.83
CA GLN A 73 23.10 -10.91 -2.73
C GLN A 73 22.90 -11.91 -1.60
N LEU A 74 22.40 -11.42 -0.48
CA LEU A 74 22.04 -12.26 0.63
C LEU A 74 20.98 -13.27 0.17
N LEU A 75 19.79 -12.84 -0.29
CA LEU A 75 18.72 -13.75 -0.71
C LEU A 75 19.19 -14.82 -1.73
N ASP A 76 20.06 -14.46 -2.67
CA ASP A 76 20.64 -15.39 -3.67
C ASP A 76 21.60 -16.42 -3.07
N GLU A 77 22.35 -16.05 -2.04
CA GLU A 77 23.23 -16.96 -1.31
C GLU A 77 22.43 -17.97 -0.46
N ASN A 78 21.12 -17.73 -0.24
CA ASN A 78 20.17 -18.59 0.49
C ASN A 78 20.73 -19.07 1.84
N LEU A 79 21.53 -18.23 2.50
CA LEU A 79 22.28 -18.56 3.71
C LEU A 79 21.39 -18.63 4.96
N TRP A 80 20.19 -18.07 4.92
CA TRP A 80 19.29 -18.02 6.08
C TRP A 80 18.05 -18.87 5.86
N GLU A 81 17.74 -19.67 6.88
CA GLU A 81 16.55 -20.54 6.88
C GLU A 81 15.25 -19.73 7.04
N THR A 82 15.30 -18.55 7.68
CA THR A 82 14.12 -17.70 7.88
C THR A 82 14.39 -16.20 7.67
N GLN A 83 13.33 -15.45 7.32
CA GLN A 83 13.37 -13.98 7.27
C GLN A 83 13.77 -13.33 8.61
N ALA A 84 13.53 -14.01 9.72
CA ALA A 84 13.90 -13.51 11.04
C ALA A 84 15.43 -13.54 11.23
N ASP A 85 16.08 -14.62 10.78
CA ASP A 85 17.54 -14.76 10.84
C ASP A 85 18.23 -13.71 9.96
N LEU A 86 17.65 -13.44 8.78
CA LEU A 86 18.12 -12.37 7.89
C LEU A 86 17.88 -10.97 8.51
N ALA A 87 16.75 -10.77 9.19
CA ALA A 87 16.44 -9.50 9.87
C ALA A 87 17.44 -9.20 10.99
N GLU A 88 17.78 -10.23 11.78
CA GLU A 88 18.75 -10.15 12.85
C GLU A 88 20.16 -9.87 12.31
N ALA A 89 20.57 -10.55 11.23
CA ALA A 89 21.87 -10.33 10.61
C ALA A 89 22.05 -8.91 10.04
N LEU A 90 20.95 -8.31 9.57
CA LEU A 90 20.91 -6.99 8.96
C LEU A 90 20.51 -5.88 9.93
N ASP A 91 20.23 -6.18 11.20
CA ASP A 91 19.69 -5.21 12.19
C ASP A 91 18.50 -4.40 11.64
N ILE A 92 17.67 -5.04 10.80
CA ILE A 92 16.43 -4.47 10.26
C ILE A 92 15.23 -5.25 10.77
N THR A 93 14.03 -4.75 10.51
CA THR A 93 12.83 -5.49 10.92
C THR A 93 12.50 -6.57 9.91
N GLN A 94 11.95 -7.69 10.38
CA GLN A 94 11.41 -8.74 9.50
C GLN A 94 10.38 -8.19 8.50
N GLN A 95 9.64 -7.14 8.88
CA GLN A 95 8.69 -6.49 7.99
C GLN A 95 9.39 -5.86 6.79
N ASP A 96 10.54 -5.20 6.99
CA ASP A 96 11.33 -4.58 5.91
C ASP A 96 11.75 -5.64 4.87
N ILE A 97 12.14 -6.83 5.31
CA ILE A 97 12.46 -7.97 4.42
C ILE A 97 11.23 -8.44 3.66
N SER A 98 10.10 -8.66 4.36
CA SER A 98 8.86 -9.10 3.71
C SER A 98 8.35 -8.09 2.68
N TYR A 99 8.50 -6.79 2.94
CA TYR A 99 8.15 -5.74 1.99
C TYR A 99 9.06 -5.78 0.75
N ARG A 100 10.38 -5.93 0.96
CA ARG A 100 11.35 -5.98 -0.13
C ARG A 100 11.21 -7.22 -0.99
N GLU A 101 11.06 -8.41 -0.39
CA GLU A 101 10.78 -9.64 -1.15
C GLU A 101 9.52 -9.51 -2.03
N ARG A 102 8.46 -8.90 -1.50
CA ARG A 102 7.23 -8.65 -2.27
C ARG A 102 7.43 -7.69 -3.43
N TYR A 103 8.37 -6.75 -3.32
CA TYR A 103 8.68 -5.80 -4.38
C TYR A 103 9.49 -6.47 -5.51
N TYR A 104 10.44 -7.34 -5.18
CA TYR A 104 11.32 -8.00 -6.17
C TYR A 104 10.68 -9.17 -6.93
N LEU A 105 9.65 -9.82 -6.39
CA LEU A 105 8.94 -10.89 -7.12
C LEU A 105 8.08 -10.36 -8.29
N TYR A 106 7.98 -9.03 -8.48
CA TYR A 106 7.18 -8.37 -9.52
C TYR A 106 7.99 -7.44 -10.45
N THR A 107 9.31 -7.42 -10.33
CA THR A 107 10.24 -6.73 -11.27
C THR A 107 11.05 -7.75 -12.05
#